data_AF-A0A960B092-F1
#
_entry.id   AF-A0A960B092-F1
#
_cell.length_a   1.000
_cell.length_b   1.000
_cell.length_c   1.000
_cell.angle_alpha   90.00
_cell.angle_beta   90.00
_cell.angle_gamma   90.00
#
_symmetry.space_group_name_H-M   'P 1'
#
loop_
_entity.id
_entity.type
_entity.pdbx_description
1 polymer ?
#
loop_
_entity_poly.entity_id
_entity_poly.type
_entity_poly.pdbx_seq_one_letter_code
_entity_poly.pdbx_strand_id
1 'polypeptide(L)'
;LANFFAQTRALAFGKTADEVRAEGTAEEIVSARVFSGNRPTASIMAPALTPSVLGQLIALYEHITFTQGVVWGIDSFDQWGVELGKQLAQQISPAVAGDATARDQQDASTQALIDYYRSHRR
;
A
#
# COMPACT_ATOMS: atom_id res chain seq x y z
N LEU A 1 -13.58 -10.37 18.25
CA LEU A 1 -14.04 -11.35 17.22
C LEU A 1 -15.31 -10.93 16.49
N ALA A 2 -16.35 -10.37 17.14
CA ALA A 2 -17.57 -9.93 16.46
C ALA A 2 -17.31 -9.05 15.22
N ASN A 3 -16.44 -8.04 15.34
CA ASN A 3 -16.06 -7.18 14.20
C ASN A 3 -15.37 -7.94 13.06
N PHE A 4 -14.52 -8.94 13.36
CA PHE A 4 -13.83 -9.74 12.34
C PHE A 4 -14.83 -10.48 11.45
N PHE A 5 -15.83 -11.13 12.07
CA PHE A 5 -16.89 -11.83 11.34
C PHE A 5 -17.84 -10.85 10.62
N ALA A 6 -18.17 -9.72 11.26
CA ALA A 6 -19.09 -8.75 10.70
C ALA A 6 -18.52 -8.11 9.43
N GLN A 7 -17.23 -7.78 9.40
CA GLN A 7 -16.61 -7.09 8.26
C GLN A 7 -16.54 -7.98 7.01
N THR A 8 -16.15 -9.25 7.15
CA THR A 8 -16.07 -10.16 5.99
C THR A 8 -17.45 -10.44 5.40
N ARG A 9 -18.48 -10.55 6.25
CA ARG A 9 -19.89 -10.62 5.83
C ARG A 9 -20.34 -9.34 5.12
N ALA A 10 -20.05 -8.17 5.70
CA ALA A 10 -20.44 -6.88 5.12
C ALA A 10 -19.79 -6.65 3.75
N LEU A 11 -18.52 -7.01 3.57
CA LEU A 11 -17.82 -6.93 2.30
C LEU A 11 -18.41 -7.89 1.25
N ALA A 12 -18.76 -9.12 1.65
CA ALA A 12 -19.33 -10.11 0.74
C ALA A 12 -20.74 -9.74 0.26
N PHE A 13 -21.63 -9.35 1.18
CA PHE A 13 -23.06 -9.23 0.89
C PHE A 13 -23.56 -7.79 0.76
N GLY A 14 -22.85 -6.82 1.33
CA GLY A 14 -23.27 -5.43 1.30
C GLY A 14 -24.63 -5.20 1.97
N LYS A 15 -25.39 -4.26 1.40
CA LYS A 15 -26.74 -3.85 1.81
C LYS A 15 -27.41 -3.13 0.64
N THR A 16 -28.57 -3.62 0.23
CA THR A 16 -29.36 -3.12 -0.91
C THR A 16 -30.13 -1.85 -0.55
N ALA A 17 -30.62 -1.13 -1.57
CA ALA A 17 -31.44 0.07 -1.36
C ALA A 17 -32.75 -0.24 -0.61
N ASP A 18 -33.38 -1.39 -0.88
CA ASP A 18 -34.63 -1.78 -0.22
C ASP A 18 -34.41 -2.10 1.27
N GLU A 19 -33.29 -2.73 1.61
CA GLU A 19 -32.88 -2.92 3.02
C GLU A 19 -32.61 -1.58 3.72
N VAL A 20 -31.93 -0.64 3.04
CA VAL A 20 -31.69 0.72 3.57
C VAL A 20 -32.99 1.49 3.79
N ARG A 21 -33.96 1.38 2.88
CA ARG A 21 -35.30 1.98 3.04
C ARG A 21 -36.07 1.36 4.19
N ALA A 22 -36.02 0.03 4.34
CA ALA A 22 -36.67 -0.68 5.45
C ALA A 22 -36.12 -0.27 6.83
N GLU A 23 -34.90 0.27 6.90
CA GLU A 23 -34.32 0.87 8.11
C GLU A 23 -34.86 2.27 8.45
N GLY A 24 -35.79 2.82 7.67
CA GLY A 24 -36.35 4.16 7.87
C GLY A 24 -35.43 5.29 7.41
N THR A 25 -34.49 4.99 6.52
CA THR A 25 -33.59 5.98 5.91
C THR A 25 -34.39 6.92 5.00
N ALA A 26 -34.20 8.23 5.15
CA ALA A 26 -34.82 9.22 4.27
C ALA A 26 -34.33 9.02 2.82
N GLU A 27 -35.23 9.11 1.84
CA GLU A 27 -34.96 8.70 0.46
C GLU A 27 -33.75 9.44 -0.15
N GLU A 28 -33.56 10.72 0.22
CA GLU A 28 -32.45 11.56 -0.24
C GLU A 28 -31.06 11.07 0.16
N ILE A 29 -30.94 10.22 1.18
CA ILE A 29 -29.66 9.65 1.65
C ILE A 29 -29.56 8.13 1.43
N VAL A 30 -30.56 7.47 0.81
CA VAL A 30 -30.54 6.02 0.56
C VAL A 30 -29.32 5.63 -0.26
N SER A 31 -29.03 6.35 -1.35
CA SER A 31 -27.92 6.04 -2.26
C SER A 31 -26.54 6.07 -1.56
N ALA A 32 -26.36 6.97 -0.58
CA ALA A 32 -25.13 7.08 0.20
C ALA A 32 -24.95 5.95 1.23
N ARG A 33 -26.00 5.18 1.52
CA ARG A 33 -26.02 4.09 2.51
C ARG A 33 -26.12 2.69 1.88
N VAL A 34 -26.19 2.59 0.55
CA VAL A 34 -26.11 1.32 -0.17
C VAL A 34 -24.67 0.81 -0.16
N PHE A 35 -24.51 -0.48 0.13
CA PHE A 35 -23.24 -1.17 0.03
C PHE A 35 -23.38 -2.25 -1.04
N SER A 36 -22.61 -2.15 -2.12
CA SER A 36 -22.71 -3.08 -3.26
C SER A 36 -22.36 -4.54 -2.94
N GLY A 37 -21.67 -4.79 -1.83
CA GLY A 37 -21.09 -6.09 -1.54
C GLY A 37 -20.13 -6.55 -2.64
N ASN A 38 -20.08 -7.86 -2.86
CA ASN A 38 -19.25 -8.55 -3.86
C ASN A 38 -17.75 -8.20 -3.76
N ARG A 39 -17.26 -8.05 -2.53
CA ARG A 39 -15.84 -7.81 -2.24
C ARG A 39 -15.27 -9.06 -1.58
N PRO A 40 -14.42 -9.85 -2.28
CA PRO A 40 -13.91 -11.10 -1.74
C PRO A 40 -12.94 -10.85 -0.58
N THR A 41 -12.93 -11.77 0.39
CA THR A 41 -11.99 -11.77 1.51
C THR A 41 -11.51 -13.20 1.80
N ALA A 42 -10.29 -13.33 2.31
CA ALA A 42 -9.80 -14.56 2.92
C ALA A 42 -9.66 -14.34 4.43
N SER A 43 -10.23 -15.22 5.24
CA SER A 43 -10.18 -15.15 6.70
C SER A 43 -9.25 -16.24 7.24
N ILE A 44 -8.13 -15.83 7.84
CA ILE A 44 -7.17 -16.73 8.48
C ILE A 44 -7.30 -16.56 10.00
N MET A 45 -7.58 -17.65 10.71
CA MET A 45 -7.77 -17.65 12.16
C MET A 45 -6.84 -18.69 12.80
N ALA A 46 -6.18 -18.29 13.87
CA ALA A 46 -5.32 -19.17 14.67
C ALA A 46 -5.74 -19.12 16.15
N PRO A 47 -5.46 -20.17 16.95
CA PRO A 47 -5.86 -20.21 18.36
C PRO A 47 -5.23 -19.11 19.23
N ALA A 48 -3.97 -18.74 18.95
CA ALA A 48 -3.24 -17.66 19.62
C ALA A 48 -2.06 -17.20 18.75
N LEU A 49 -1.61 -15.96 18.94
CA LEU A 49 -0.37 -15.47 18.33
C LEU A 49 0.83 -15.94 19.15
N THR A 50 1.35 -17.12 18.84
CA THR A 50 2.59 -17.66 19.40
C THR A 50 3.75 -17.43 18.42
N PRO A 51 5.02 -17.55 18.85
CA PRO A 51 6.17 -17.48 17.94
C PRO A 51 6.06 -18.46 16.76
N SER A 52 5.54 -19.66 17.01
CA SER A 52 5.29 -20.66 15.96
C SER A 52 4.22 -20.20 14.97
N VAL A 53 3.08 -19.67 15.44
CA VAL A 53 2.01 -19.17 14.57
C VAL A 53 2.47 -17.96 13.77
N LEU A 54 3.27 -17.08 14.35
CA LEU A 54 3.88 -15.97 13.61
C LEU A 54 4.78 -16.48 12.47
N GLY A 55 5.64 -17.47 12.75
CA GLY A 55 6.47 -18.09 11.71
C GLY A 55 5.65 -18.74 10.60
N GLN A 56 4.55 -19.41 10.94
CA GLN A 56 3.62 -19.97 9.95
C GLN A 56 2.98 -18.90 9.05
N LEU A 57 2.58 -17.76 9.63
CA LEU A 57 2.01 -16.64 8.86
C LEU A 57 3.04 -16.02 7.92
N ILE A 58 4.29 -15.86 8.36
CA ILE A 58 5.38 -15.36 7.51
C ILE A 58 5.60 -16.33 6.33
N ALA A 59 5.82 -17.63 6.64
CA ALA A 59 6.05 -18.65 5.62
C ALA A 59 4.88 -18.78 4.62
N LEU A 60 3.64 -18.63 5.09
CA LEU A 60 2.46 -18.60 4.22
C LEU A 60 2.56 -17.49 3.16
N TYR A 61 2.90 -16.27 3.57
CA TYR A 61 3.01 -15.15 2.63
C TYR A 61 4.25 -15.24 1.73
N GLU A 62 5.38 -15.74 2.24
CA GLU A 62 6.57 -16.03 1.41
C GLU A 62 6.21 -17.00 0.26
N HIS A 63 5.47 -18.07 0.55
CA HIS A 63 5.09 -19.05 -0.46
C HIS A 63 3.98 -18.59 -1.39
N ILE A 64 3.05 -17.73 -0.94
CA ILE A 64 2.07 -17.08 -1.82
C ILE A 64 2.80 -16.20 -2.84
N THR A 65 3.72 -15.34 -2.38
CA THR A 65 4.51 -14.46 -3.24
C THR A 65 5.35 -15.27 -4.24
N PHE A 66 6.04 -16.32 -3.76
CA PHE A 66 6.80 -17.23 -4.62
C PHE A 66 5.92 -17.86 -5.71
N THR A 67 4.76 -18.40 -5.33
CA THR A 67 3.84 -19.04 -6.28
C THR A 67 3.37 -18.06 -7.35
N GLN A 68 3.03 -16.83 -6.98
CA GLN A 68 2.64 -15.78 -7.92
C GLN A 68 3.78 -15.47 -8.91
N GLY A 69 5.01 -15.35 -8.42
CA GLY A 69 6.19 -15.14 -9.26
C GLY A 69 6.43 -16.25 -10.27
N VAL A 70 6.30 -17.52 -9.83
CA VAL A 70 6.42 -18.69 -10.71
C VAL A 70 5.33 -18.68 -11.78
N VAL A 71 4.07 -18.38 -11.42
CA VAL A 71 2.96 -18.28 -12.37
C VAL A 71 3.21 -17.19 -13.42
N TRP A 72 3.79 -16.05 -13.03
CA TRP A 72 4.11 -14.96 -13.95
C TRP A 72 5.45 -15.12 -14.69
N GLY A 73 6.27 -16.11 -14.33
CA GLY A 73 7.59 -16.32 -14.94
C GLY A 73 8.59 -15.20 -14.65
N ILE A 74 8.49 -14.56 -13.48
CA ILE A 74 9.41 -13.49 -13.05
C ILE A 74 10.32 -13.98 -11.91
N ASP A 75 11.49 -13.33 -11.77
CA ASP A 75 12.34 -13.54 -10.60
C ASP A 75 11.75 -12.81 -9.38
N SER A 76 11.39 -13.57 -8.35
CA SER A 76 10.84 -13.02 -7.10
C SER A 76 11.91 -12.69 -6.05
N PHE A 77 13.18 -12.94 -6.38
CA PHE A 77 14.30 -12.84 -5.46
C PHE A 77 15.31 -11.75 -5.88
N ASP A 78 15.05 -11.04 -6.98
CA ASP A 78 15.82 -9.86 -7.37
C ASP A 78 15.17 -8.54 -6.93
N GLN A 79 15.94 -7.45 -7.01
CA GLN A 79 15.44 -6.10 -6.71
C GLN A 79 16.16 -5.00 -7.51
N TRP A 80 16.42 -5.21 -8.79
CA TRP A 80 17.23 -4.29 -9.61
C TRP A 80 16.72 -2.85 -9.64
N GLY A 81 15.39 -2.66 -9.53
CA GLY A 81 14.74 -1.35 -9.54
C GLY A 81 15.19 -0.38 -8.44
N VAL A 82 15.92 -0.83 -7.41
CA VAL A 82 16.41 0.04 -6.33
C VAL A 82 17.75 0.72 -6.62
N GLU A 83 18.47 0.27 -7.64
CA GLU A 83 19.86 0.71 -7.87
C GLU A 83 19.95 2.15 -8.34
N LEU A 84 19.15 2.54 -9.33
CA LEU A 84 19.20 3.88 -9.91
C LEU A 84 18.92 4.96 -8.84
N GLY A 85 17.93 4.73 -7.98
CA GLY A 85 17.62 5.66 -6.89
C GLY A 85 18.78 5.85 -5.91
N LYS A 86 19.49 4.76 -5.56
CA LYS A 86 20.68 4.82 -4.70
C LYS A 86 21.82 5.59 -5.38
N GLN A 87 22.04 5.37 -6.67
CA GLN A 87 23.07 6.07 -7.45
C GLN A 87 22.76 7.57 -7.56
N LEU A 88 21.53 7.93 -7.92
CA LEU A 88 21.09 9.32 -8.02
C LEU A 88 21.18 10.03 -6.67
N ALA A 89 20.78 9.37 -5.58
CA ALA A 89 20.91 9.94 -4.24
C ALA A 89 22.37 10.28 -3.89
N GLN A 90 23.32 9.40 -4.24
CA GLN A 90 24.75 9.66 -4.05
C GLN A 90 25.24 10.83 -4.90
N GLN A 91 24.78 10.96 -6.15
CA GLN A 91 25.15 12.05 -7.06
C GLN A 91 24.56 13.40 -6.63
N ILE A 92 23.34 13.41 -6.11
CA ILE A 92 22.61 14.63 -5.71
C ILE A 92 23.04 15.10 -4.30
N SER A 93 23.52 14.20 -3.44
CA SER A 93 23.87 14.54 -2.06
C SER A 93 24.84 15.73 -1.92
N PRO A 94 25.93 15.85 -2.72
CA PRO A 94 26.80 17.03 -2.71
C PRO A 94 26.08 18.34 -3.09
N ALA A 95 25.19 18.31 -4.09
CA ALA A 95 24.42 19.47 -4.52
C ALA A 95 23.49 19.99 -3.40
N VAL A 96 22.85 19.06 -2.70
CA VAL A 96 22.03 19.35 -1.51
C VAL A 96 22.87 19.90 -0.37
N ALA A 97 24.12 19.42 -0.21
CA ALA A 97 25.02 19.82 0.87
C ALA A 97 25.68 21.20 0.65
N GLY A 98 25.74 21.71 -0.58
CA GLY A 98 26.47 22.96 -0.80
C GLY A 98 26.97 23.19 -2.21
N ASP A 99 27.32 22.12 -2.91
CA ASP A 99 28.16 22.16 -4.09
C ASP A 99 27.39 22.66 -5.33
N ALA A 100 27.75 23.86 -5.78
CA ALA A 100 27.17 24.48 -6.96
C ALA A 100 27.50 23.71 -8.25
N THR A 101 28.69 23.11 -8.36
CA THR A 101 29.09 22.34 -9.55
C THR A 101 28.28 21.06 -9.65
N ALA A 102 28.05 20.37 -8.52
CA ALA A 102 27.19 19.19 -8.48
C ALA A 102 25.72 19.53 -8.77
N ARG A 103 25.25 20.72 -8.36
CA ARG A 103 23.90 21.22 -8.63
C ARG A 103 23.72 21.52 -10.12
N ASP A 104 24.68 22.18 -10.76
CA ASP A 104 24.60 22.54 -12.19
C ASP A 104 24.63 21.32 -13.13
N GLN A 105 25.07 20.16 -12.64
CA GLN A 105 25.00 18.88 -13.36
C GLN A 105 23.60 18.23 -13.35
N GLN A 106 22.67 18.71 -12.51
CA GLN A 106 21.31 18.16 -12.43
C GLN A 106 20.38 18.79 -13.47
N ASP A 107 19.23 18.18 -13.73
CA ASP A 107 18.19 18.79 -14.56
C ASP A 107 17.53 19.99 -13.88
N ALA A 108 16.86 20.84 -14.66
CA ALA A 108 16.29 22.10 -14.17
C ALA A 108 15.24 21.93 -13.06
N SER A 109 14.48 20.82 -13.07
CA SER A 109 13.48 20.54 -12.03
C SER A 109 14.19 20.22 -10.71
N THR A 110 15.17 19.32 -10.77
CA THR A 110 15.98 18.93 -9.60
C THR A 110 16.75 20.12 -9.02
N GLN A 111 17.34 20.97 -9.86
CA GLN A 111 17.99 22.21 -9.43
C GLN A 111 17.04 23.12 -8.65
N ALA A 112 15.85 23.40 -9.20
CA ALA A 112 14.87 24.27 -8.58
C ALA A 112 14.42 23.75 -7.19
N LEU A 113 14.25 22.42 -7.06
CA LEU A 113 13.90 21.80 -5.79
C LEU A 113 15.04 21.89 -4.76
N ILE A 114 16.28 21.69 -5.18
CA ILE A 114 17.47 21.83 -4.30
C ILE A 114 17.59 23.27 -3.80
N ASP A 115 17.44 24.26 -4.68
CA ASP A 115 17.55 25.68 -4.33
C ASP A 115 16.43 26.10 -3.36
N TYR A 116 15.20 25.65 -3.62
CA TYR A 116 14.08 25.86 -2.72
C TYR A 116 14.36 25.24 -1.34
N TYR A 117 14.78 23.98 -1.29
CA TYR A 117 15.13 23.31 -0.04
C TYR A 117 16.22 24.06 0.73
N ARG A 118 17.32 24.44 0.06
CA ARG A 118 18.46 25.10 0.70
C ARG A 118 18.13 26.50 1.22
N SER A 119 17.27 27.25 0.52
CA SER A 119 16.82 28.58 0.97
C SER A 119 15.85 28.52 2.17
N HIS A 120 15.22 27.37 2.42
CA HIS A 120 14.24 27.18 3.49
C HIS A 120 14.73 26.26 4.62
N ARG A 121 15.92 25.65 4.47
CA ARG A 121 16.54 24.85 5.52
C ARG A 121 17.09 25.78 6.61
N ARG A 122 16.54 25.66 7.82
CA ARG A 122 17.05 26.32 9.03
C ARG A 122 18.35 25.69 9.51
#